data_AF-A0AB39KXC1-F1
#
_entry.id   AF-A0AB39KXC1-F1
#
_cell.length_a   1.000
_cell.length_b   1.000
_cell.length_c   1.000
_cell.angle_alpha   90.00
_cell.angle_beta   90.00
_cell.angle_gamma   90.00
#
_symmetry.space_group_name_H-M   'P 1'
#
loop_
_entity.id
_entity.type
_entity.pdbx_description
1 polymer ?
#
loop_
_entity_poly.entity_id
_entity_poly.type
_entity_poly.pdbx_seq_one_letter_code
_entity_poly.pdbx_strand_id
1 'polypeptide(L)'
;MGLFQLSNPEFWVLVALVLFFGLLVVLKVLPGALFGALDGHAAKIQAELDEAAKLRAEAQALLADIKAQRDASERQAAEMLAAAEADAKRLATEAQAKLEEQIKRRAELAERKIAAAEAEASAQVKAAAADLAVAAAEQILVARLGDTDPLVDAAVKQVAGAKLQ
;
A
#
# COMPACT_ATOMS: atom_id res chain seq x y z
N MET A 1 2.56 -86.14 66.30
CA MET A 1 3.14 -84.78 66.25
C MET A 1 4.66 -84.93 66.27
N GLY A 2 5.27 -85.21 65.12
CA GLY A 2 6.66 -85.67 65.01
C GLY A 2 7.42 -85.00 63.86
N LEU A 3 7.15 -83.71 63.63
CA LEU A 3 7.77 -82.93 62.55
C LEU A 3 9.18 -82.41 62.89
N PHE A 4 9.70 -82.70 64.10
CA PHE A 4 11.00 -82.22 64.59
C PHE A 4 11.98 -83.34 64.95
N GLN A 5 11.87 -84.52 64.32
CA GLN A 5 12.90 -85.56 64.44
C GLN A 5 14.03 -85.30 63.43
N LEU A 6 15.25 -85.10 63.94
CA LEU A 6 16.47 -84.80 63.15
C LEU A 6 16.83 -85.88 62.11
N SER A 7 16.20 -87.05 62.18
CA SER A 7 16.37 -88.17 61.25
C SER A 7 15.33 -88.23 60.13
N ASN A 8 14.38 -87.30 60.06
CA ASN A 8 13.30 -87.31 59.07
C ASN A 8 13.66 -86.41 57.86
N PRO A 9 13.77 -86.95 56.63
CA PRO A 9 14.16 -86.19 55.45
C PRO A 9 13.26 -84.99 55.14
N GLU A 10 11.97 -85.09 55.44
CA GLU A 10 10.98 -84.02 55.19
C GLU A 10 11.29 -82.75 56.00
N PHE A 11 11.83 -82.88 57.22
CA PHE A 11 12.23 -81.72 58.04
C PHE A 11 13.40 -80.96 57.40
N TRP A 12 14.42 -81.68 56.94
CA TRP A 12 15.57 -81.08 56.25
C TRP A 12 15.20 -80.49 54.88
N VAL A 13 14.23 -81.08 54.17
CA VAL A 13 13.67 -80.50 52.94
C VAL A 13 12.96 -79.18 53.23
N LEU A 14 12.16 -79.10 54.30
CA LEU A 14 11.50 -77.86 54.70
C LEU A 14 12.51 -76.79 55.13
N VAL A 15 13.56 -77.17 55.86
CA VAL A 15 14.66 -76.27 56.24
C VAL A 15 15.42 -75.77 55.00
N ALA A 16 15.72 -76.64 54.04
CA ALA A 16 16.36 -76.25 52.78
C ALA A 16 15.46 -75.34 51.93
N LEU A 17 14.15 -75.58 51.89
CA LEU A 17 13.16 -74.74 51.20
C LEU A 17 13.10 -73.34 51.84
N VAL A 18 13.05 -73.27 53.18
CA VAL A 18 13.04 -72.00 53.91
C VAL A 18 14.36 -71.25 53.75
N LEU A 19 15.52 -71.95 53.79
CA LEU A 19 16.81 -71.34 53.49
C LEU A 19 16.90 -70.86 52.04
N PHE A 20 16.33 -71.59 51.08
CA PHE A 20 16.28 -71.19 49.68
C PHE A 20 15.42 -69.94 49.48
N PHE A 21 14.20 -69.89 50.02
CA PHE A 21 13.36 -68.68 49.98
C PHE A 21 13.98 -67.53 50.78
N GLY A 22 14.58 -67.80 51.94
CA GLY A 22 15.30 -66.81 52.73
C GLY A 22 16.47 -66.20 51.95
N LEU A 23 17.27 -67.03 51.27
CA LEU A 23 18.36 -66.58 50.40
C LEU A 23 17.83 -65.77 49.21
N LEU A 24 16.72 -66.18 48.58
CA LEU A 24 16.10 -65.42 47.48
C LEU A 24 15.60 -64.04 47.91
N VAL A 25 15.09 -63.92 49.14
CA VAL A 25 14.66 -62.63 49.72
C VAL A 25 15.87 -61.77 50.10
N VAL A 26 16.90 -62.34 50.73
CA VAL A 26 18.14 -61.64 51.12
C VAL A 26 18.92 -61.14 49.90
N LEU A 27 19.02 -61.96 48.85
CA LEU A 27 19.63 -61.58 47.57
C LEU A 27 18.74 -60.63 46.75
N LYS A 28 17.55 -60.25 47.26
CA LYS A 28 16.60 -59.30 46.64
C LYS A 28 16.18 -59.66 45.19
N VAL A 29 16.45 -60.88 44.73
CA VAL A 29 16.27 -61.27 43.31
C VAL A 29 14.79 -61.30 42.92
N LEU A 30 13.92 -61.79 43.80
CA LEU A 30 12.47 -61.85 43.54
C LEU A 30 11.78 -60.47 43.65
N PRO A 31 11.91 -59.71 44.76
CA PRO A 31 11.16 -58.47 44.90
C PRO A 31 11.82 -57.27 44.20
N GLY A 32 13.14 -57.24 43.99
CA GLY A 32 13.80 -56.07 43.39
C GLY A 32 13.60 -55.95 41.88
N ALA A 33 13.79 -57.05 41.15
CA ALA A 33 13.76 -57.05 39.69
C ALA A 33 12.33 -56.98 39.12
N LEU A 34 11.38 -57.70 39.73
CA LEU A 34 9.98 -57.70 39.27
C LEU A 34 9.28 -56.37 39.59
N PHE A 35 9.37 -55.87 40.83
CA PHE A 35 8.72 -54.60 41.18
C PHE A 35 9.40 -53.40 40.50
N GLY A 36 10.74 -53.40 40.38
CA GLY A 36 11.45 -52.33 39.68
C GLY A 36 11.12 -52.23 38.18
N ALA A 37 10.85 -53.35 37.52
CA ALA A 37 10.42 -53.35 36.12
C ALA A 37 8.98 -52.81 35.93
N LEU A 38 8.07 -53.07 36.87
CA LEU A 38 6.72 -52.51 36.84
C LEU A 38 6.74 -51.01 37.16
N ASP A 39 7.49 -50.60 38.18
CA ASP A 39 7.65 -49.18 38.53
C ASP A 39 8.31 -48.39 37.40
N GLY A 40 9.30 -48.98 36.72
CA GLY A 40 9.93 -48.39 35.53
C GLY A 40 8.96 -48.21 34.36
N HIS A 41 8.08 -49.18 34.12
CA HIS A 41 7.03 -49.03 33.11
C HIS A 41 6.00 -47.97 33.50
N ALA A 42 5.56 -47.93 34.76
CA ALA A 42 4.63 -46.93 35.25
C ALA A 42 5.21 -45.51 35.12
N ALA A 43 6.48 -45.32 35.50
CA ALA A 43 7.18 -44.06 35.35
C ALA A 43 7.33 -43.64 33.88
N LYS A 44 7.62 -44.60 32.99
CA LYS A 44 7.70 -44.34 31.54
C LYS A 44 6.36 -43.91 30.96
N ILE A 45 5.26 -44.61 31.30
CA ILE A 45 3.92 -44.26 30.85
C ILE A 45 3.54 -42.87 31.39
N GLN A 46 3.82 -42.57 32.66
CA GLN A 46 3.56 -41.26 33.22
C GLN A 46 4.32 -40.16 32.47
N ALA A 47 5.60 -40.38 32.18
CA ALA A 47 6.41 -39.43 31.42
C ALA A 47 5.86 -39.21 29.99
N GLU A 48 5.45 -40.27 29.29
CA GLU A 48 4.83 -40.18 27.96
C GLU A 48 3.47 -39.45 28.00
N LEU A 49 2.66 -39.67 29.04
CA LEU A 49 1.40 -38.97 29.24
C LEU A 49 1.61 -37.48 29.55
N ASP A 50 2.60 -37.14 30.37
CA ASP A 50 2.95 -35.75 30.71
C ASP A 50 3.48 -35.02 29.47
N GLU A 51 4.32 -35.67 28.66
CA GLU A 51 4.80 -35.13 27.39
C GLU A 51 3.67 -34.94 26.37
N ALA A 52 2.75 -35.91 26.25
CA ALA A 52 1.58 -35.79 25.39
C ALA A 52 0.64 -34.67 25.84
N ALA A 53 0.45 -34.50 27.15
CA ALA A 53 -0.35 -33.40 27.70
C ALA A 53 0.30 -32.05 27.42
N LYS A 54 1.62 -31.94 27.58
CA LYS A 54 2.39 -30.74 27.26
C LYS A 54 2.31 -30.41 25.77
N LEU A 55 2.52 -31.38 24.89
CA LEU A 55 2.45 -31.20 23.44
C LEU A 55 1.04 -30.77 23.00
N ARG A 56 0.00 -31.34 23.62
CA ARG A 56 -1.38 -30.91 23.38
C ARG A 56 -1.61 -29.46 23.82
N ALA A 57 -1.11 -29.07 24.98
CA ALA A 57 -1.23 -27.69 25.47
C ALA A 57 -0.51 -26.70 24.54
N GLU A 58 0.69 -27.04 24.08
CA GLU A 58 1.46 -26.24 23.11
C GLU A 58 0.73 -26.13 21.77
N ALA A 59 0.17 -27.23 21.25
CA ALA A 59 -0.61 -27.22 20.01
C ALA A 59 -1.88 -26.38 20.14
N GLN A 60 -2.56 -26.42 21.28
CA GLN A 60 -3.74 -25.60 21.56
C GLN A 60 -3.37 -24.12 21.66
N ALA A 61 -2.26 -23.79 22.32
CA ALA A 61 -1.74 -22.42 22.41
C ALA A 61 -1.37 -21.88 21.02
N LEU A 62 -0.64 -22.66 20.22
CA LEU A 62 -0.28 -22.30 18.86
C LEU A 62 -1.50 -22.10 17.96
N LEU A 63 -2.52 -22.96 18.08
CA LEU A 63 -3.76 -22.81 17.33
C LEU A 63 -4.49 -21.52 17.72
N ALA A 64 -4.53 -21.18 19.01
CA ALA A 64 -5.14 -19.94 19.48
C ALA A 64 -4.40 -18.71 18.95
N ASP A 65 -3.07 -18.75 18.97
CA ASP A 65 -2.22 -17.67 18.44
C ASP A 65 -2.42 -17.48 16.93
N ILE A 66 -2.39 -18.57 16.15
CA ILE A 66 -2.63 -18.51 14.70
C ILE A 66 -4.03 -17.96 14.39
N LYS A 67 -5.06 -18.36 15.14
CA LYS A 67 -6.42 -17.81 14.96
C LYS A 67 -6.46 -16.32 15.27
N ALA A 68 -5.88 -15.89 16.39
CA ALA A 68 -5.82 -14.48 16.75
C ALA A 68 -5.05 -13.66 15.70
N GLN A 69 -3.92 -14.19 15.20
CA GLN A 69 -3.13 -13.56 14.16
C GLN A 69 -3.89 -13.46 12.83
N ARG A 70 -4.62 -14.52 12.43
CA ARG A 70 -5.49 -14.49 11.25
C ARG A 70 -6.57 -13.42 11.38
N ASP A 71 -7.31 -13.40 12.48
CA ASP A 71 -8.38 -12.43 12.70
C ASP A 71 -7.84 -10.98 12.73
N ALA A 72 -6.62 -10.78 13.24
CA ALA A 72 -5.95 -9.49 13.23
C ALA A 72 -5.52 -9.09 11.80
N SER A 73 -4.93 -10.01 11.03
CA SER A 73 -4.55 -9.76 9.64
C SER A 73 -5.75 -9.50 8.74
N GLU A 74 -6.86 -10.23 8.92
CA GLU A 74 -8.10 -10.01 8.18
C GLU A 74 -8.68 -8.62 8.48
N ARG A 75 -8.72 -8.22 9.75
CA ARG A 75 -9.14 -6.87 10.15
C ARG A 75 -8.23 -5.79 9.55
N GLN A 76 -6.92 -5.97 9.64
CA GLN A 76 -5.96 -5.03 9.07
C GLN A 76 -6.10 -4.93 7.54
N ALA A 77 -6.32 -6.04 6.85
CA ALA A 77 -6.57 -6.05 5.41
C ALA A 77 -7.87 -5.32 5.04
N ALA A 78 -8.95 -5.55 5.80
CA ALA A 78 -10.21 -4.86 5.60
C ALA A 78 -10.08 -3.34 5.84
N GLU A 79 -9.38 -2.93 6.90
CA GLU A 79 -9.08 -1.52 7.18
C GLU A 79 -8.22 -0.89 6.08
N MET A 80 -7.22 -1.61 5.58
CA MET A 80 -6.38 -1.15 4.47
C MET A 80 -7.18 -0.95 3.19
N LEU A 81 -8.09 -1.88 2.86
CA LEU A 81 -8.99 -1.74 1.71
C LEU A 81 -9.92 -0.54 1.88
N ALA A 82 -10.54 -0.39 3.05
CA ALA A 82 -11.44 0.73 3.32
C ALA A 82 -10.72 2.08 3.23
N ALA A 83 -9.49 2.17 3.75
CA ALA A 83 -8.65 3.35 3.64
C ALA A 83 -8.28 3.64 2.18
N ALA A 84 -7.88 2.62 1.42
CA ALA A 84 -7.53 2.77 0.00
C ALA A 84 -8.73 3.24 -0.84
N GLU A 85 -9.94 2.71 -0.58
CA GLU A 85 -11.15 3.17 -1.26
C GLU A 85 -11.51 4.61 -0.90
N ALA A 86 -11.39 4.99 0.37
CA ALA A 86 -11.63 6.36 0.82
C ALA A 86 -10.64 7.35 0.17
N ASP A 87 -9.35 6.98 0.13
CA ASP A 87 -8.32 7.78 -0.52
C ASP A 87 -8.52 7.86 -2.03
N ALA A 88 -8.88 6.76 -2.68
CA ALA A 88 -9.19 6.75 -4.11
C ALA A 88 -10.36 7.69 -4.44
N LYS A 89 -11.44 7.67 -3.63
CA LYS A 89 -12.57 8.59 -3.80
C LYS A 89 -12.16 10.04 -3.60
N ARG A 90 -11.42 10.33 -2.53
CA ARG A 90 -10.92 11.69 -2.25
C ARG A 90 -10.03 12.20 -3.38
N LEU A 91 -9.08 11.38 -3.83
CA LEU A 91 -8.17 11.72 -4.92
C LEU A 91 -8.93 11.93 -6.24
N ALA A 92 -9.94 11.11 -6.53
CA ALA A 92 -10.79 11.28 -7.71
C ALA A 92 -11.54 12.61 -7.67
N THR A 93 -12.15 12.98 -6.54
CA THR A 93 -12.83 14.27 -6.37
C THR A 93 -11.87 15.45 -6.50
N GLU A 94 -10.70 15.38 -5.85
CA GLU A 94 -9.67 16.42 -5.97
C GLU A 94 -9.14 16.55 -7.40
N ALA A 95 -8.93 15.43 -8.10
CA ALA A 95 -8.47 15.41 -9.49
C ALA A 95 -9.53 16.00 -10.43
N GLN A 96 -10.81 15.68 -10.24
CA GLN A 96 -11.92 16.28 -11.00
C GLN A 96 -11.95 17.79 -10.81
N ALA A 97 -11.91 18.27 -9.56
CA ALA A 97 -11.91 19.71 -9.28
C ALA A 97 -10.70 20.44 -9.92
N LYS A 98 -9.50 19.85 -9.83
CA LYS A 98 -8.30 20.40 -10.49
C LYS A 98 -8.42 20.39 -12.01
N LEU A 99 -9.00 19.34 -12.59
CA LEU A 99 -9.19 19.24 -14.04
C LEU A 99 -10.17 20.29 -14.53
N GLU A 100 -11.31 20.47 -13.86
CA GLU A 100 -12.28 21.52 -14.17
C GLU A 100 -11.64 22.91 -14.11
N GLU A 101 -10.85 23.19 -13.08
CA GLU A 101 -10.12 24.45 -12.95
C GLU A 101 -9.09 24.64 -14.08
N GLN A 102 -8.37 23.58 -14.46
CA GLN A 102 -7.44 23.62 -15.61
C GLN A 102 -8.17 23.86 -16.92
N ILE A 103 -9.33 23.23 -17.13
CA ILE A 103 -10.15 23.43 -18.33
C ILE A 103 -10.64 24.88 -18.39
N LYS A 104 -11.17 25.43 -17.30
CA LYS A 104 -11.60 26.85 -17.23
C LYS A 104 -10.46 27.80 -17.57
N ARG A 105 -9.28 27.63 -16.94
CA ARG A 105 -8.10 28.44 -17.27
C ARG A 105 -7.69 28.33 -18.74
N ARG A 106 -7.73 27.13 -19.32
CA ARG A 106 -7.41 26.93 -20.74
C ARG A 106 -8.43 27.58 -21.65
N ALA A 107 -9.71 27.52 -21.30
CA ALA A 107 -10.77 28.20 -22.04
C ALA A 107 -10.57 29.72 -22.01
N GLU A 108 -10.35 30.31 -20.84
CA GLU A 108 -10.07 31.75 -20.70
C GLU A 108 -8.83 32.18 -21.50
N LEU A 109 -7.77 31.38 -21.49
CA LEU A 109 -6.57 31.65 -22.30
C LEU A 109 -6.85 31.58 -23.80
N ALA A 110 -7.68 30.63 -24.23
CA ALA A 110 -8.09 30.52 -25.63
C ALA A 110 -8.96 31.71 -26.05
N GLU A 111 -9.93 32.11 -25.24
CA GLU A 111 -10.77 33.29 -25.46
C GLU A 111 -9.93 34.56 -25.55
N ARG A 112 -8.96 34.75 -24.64
CA ARG A 112 -8.03 35.89 -24.68
C ARG A 112 -7.20 35.91 -25.96
N LYS A 113 -6.74 34.73 -26.43
CA LYS A 113 -5.99 34.62 -27.70
C LYS A 113 -6.85 34.95 -28.91
N ILE A 114 -8.10 34.49 -28.92
CA ILE A 114 -9.07 34.81 -29.98
C ILE A 114 -9.33 36.31 -30.01
N ALA A 115 -9.63 36.93 -28.87
CA ALA A 115 -9.86 38.36 -28.79
C ALA A 115 -8.65 39.19 -29.25
N ALA A 116 -7.43 38.76 -28.89
CA ALA A 116 -6.21 39.40 -29.36
C ALA A 116 -6.04 39.28 -30.89
N ALA A 117 -6.28 38.09 -31.45
CA ALA A 117 -6.20 37.85 -32.89
C ALA A 117 -7.29 38.63 -33.67
N GLU A 118 -8.50 38.75 -33.14
CA GLU A 118 -9.58 39.56 -33.71
C GLU A 118 -9.20 41.05 -33.73
N ALA A 119 -8.66 41.55 -32.62
CA ALA A 119 -8.19 42.94 -32.54
C ALA A 119 -7.07 43.20 -33.56
N GLU A 120 -6.10 42.29 -33.66
CA GLU A 120 -5.02 42.38 -34.63
C GLU A 120 -5.52 42.34 -36.07
N ALA A 121 -6.40 41.39 -36.42
CA ALA A 121 -7.00 41.29 -37.74
C ALA A 121 -7.80 42.56 -38.10
N SER A 122 -8.55 43.12 -37.15
CA SER A 122 -9.29 44.37 -37.36
C SER A 122 -8.36 45.56 -37.62
N ALA A 123 -7.20 45.60 -36.96
CA ALA A 123 -6.19 46.63 -37.17
C ALA A 123 -5.53 46.48 -38.55
N GLN A 124 -5.22 45.25 -38.96
CA GLN A 124 -4.66 44.95 -40.30
C GLN A 124 -5.62 45.36 -41.42
N VAL A 125 -6.92 45.07 -41.30
CA VAL A 125 -7.93 45.49 -42.29
C VAL A 125 -8.02 47.01 -42.38
N LYS A 126 -8.00 47.72 -41.25
CA LYS A 126 -7.99 49.19 -41.24
C LYS A 126 -6.75 49.78 -41.88
N ALA A 127 -5.58 49.20 -41.60
CA ALA A 127 -4.32 49.62 -42.22
C ALA A 127 -4.36 49.42 -43.74
N ALA A 128 -4.76 48.23 -44.21
CA ALA A 128 -4.89 47.96 -45.64
C ALA A 128 -5.90 48.88 -46.34
N ALA A 129 -7.01 49.23 -45.69
CA ALA A 129 -7.99 50.18 -46.21
C ALA A 129 -7.41 51.61 -46.27
N ALA A 130 -6.63 52.03 -45.28
CA ALA A 130 -5.95 53.33 -45.28
C ALA A 130 -4.91 53.40 -46.39
N ASP A 131 -4.11 52.35 -46.57
CA ASP A 131 -3.10 52.27 -47.64
C ASP A 131 -3.76 52.33 -49.03
N LEU A 132 -4.88 51.60 -49.22
CA LEU A 132 -5.65 51.66 -50.46
C LEU A 132 -6.24 53.05 -50.72
N ALA A 133 -6.75 53.72 -49.68
CA ALA A 133 -7.28 55.08 -49.80
C ALA A 133 -6.19 56.09 -50.16
N VAL A 134 -4.99 55.97 -49.57
CA VAL A 134 -3.83 56.80 -49.91
C VAL A 134 -3.40 56.57 -51.36
N ALA A 135 -3.28 55.31 -51.80
CA ALA A 135 -2.94 54.99 -53.18
C ALA A 135 -3.97 55.53 -54.19
N ALA A 136 -5.27 55.43 -53.86
CA ALA A 136 -6.34 55.99 -54.70
C ALA A 136 -6.30 57.53 -54.74
N ALA A 137 -6.05 58.18 -53.59
CA ALA A 137 -5.91 59.63 -53.52
C ALA A 137 -4.70 60.11 -54.35
N GLU A 138 -3.57 59.41 -54.29
CA GLU A 138 -2.39 59.69 -55.10
C GLU A 138 -2.69 59.59 -56.60
N GLN A 139 -3.37 58.53 -57.04
CA GLN A 139 -3.78 58.38 -58.44
C GLN A 139 -4.72 59.50 -58.91
N ILE A 140 -5.70 59.89 -58.09
CA ILE A 140 -6.60 61.01 -58.41
C ILE A 140 -5.84 62.32 -58.48
N LEU A 141 -4.90 62.56 -57.57
CA LEU A 141 -4.09 63.77 -57.53
C LEU A 141 -3.22 63.87 -58.80
N VAL A 142 -2.55 62.79 -59.19
CA VAL A 142 -1.76 62.70 -60.43
C VAL A 142 -2.64 62.91 -61.68
N ALA A 143 -3.87 62.35 -61.70
CA ALA A 143 -4.80 62.56 -62.81
C ALA A 143 -5.37 63.99 -62.87
N ARG A 144 -5.39 64.72 -61.74
CA ARG A 144 -5.87 66.11 -61.62
C ARG A 144 -4.78 67.16 -61.84
N LEU A 145 -3.50 66.76 -61.82
CA LEU A 145 -2.36 67.63 -62.10
C LEU A 145 -2.43 68.16 -63.54
N GLY A 146 -3.04 69.33 -63.69
CA GLY A 146 -2.93 70.21 -64.85
C GLY A 146 -1.92 71.33 -64.58
N ASP A 147 -1.44 71.95 -65.66
CA ASP A 147 -0.27 72.87 -65.73
C ASP A 147 -0.33 74.12 -64.82
N THR A 148 -1.43 74.38 -64.10
CA THR A 148 -1.52 75.48 -63.12
C THR A 148 -2.55 75.14 -62.04
N ASP A 149 -2.08 74.67 -60.88
CA ASP A 149 -2.95 74.28 -59.75
C ASP A 149 -2.79 75.26 -58.56
N PRO A 150 -3.82 76.05 -58.20
CA PRO A 150 -3.77 77.02 -57.10
C PRO A 150 -3.51 76.40 -55.72
N LEU A 151 -3.62 75.07 -55.58
CA LEU A 151 -3.26 74.34 -54.36
C LEU A 151 -1.74 74.30 -54.11
N VAL A 152 -0.92 74.33 -55.17
CA VAL A 152 0.55 74.36 -55.06
C VAL A 152 1.00 75.71 -54.47
N ASP A 153 0.41 76.81 -54.94
CA ASP A 153 0.66 78.15 -54.39
C ASP A 153 0.21 78.28 -52.92
N ALA A 154 -0.90 77.63 -52.54
CA ALA A 154 -1.36 77.59 -51.17
C ALA A 154 -0.43 76.76 -50.26
N ALA A 155 0.06 75.61 -50.72
CA ALA A 155 1.00 74.76 -49.99
C ALA A 155 2.37 75.45 -49.79
N VAL A 156 2.87 76.14 -50.82
CA VAL A 156 4.10 76.95 -50.75
C VAL A 156 3.96 78.07 -49.71
N LYS A 157 2.80 78.74 -49.64
CA LYS A 157 2.51 79.73 -48.58
C LYS A 157 2.44 79.11 -47.18
N GLN A 158 1.88 77.91 -47.02
CA GLN A 158 1.76 77.25 -45.72
C GLN A 158 3.11 76.79 -45.17
N VAL A 159 3.98 76.24 -46.01
CA VAL A 159 5.36 75.86 -45.64
C VAL A 159 6.23 77.10 -45.36
N ALA A 160 6.02 78.20 -46.10
CA ALA A 160 6.67 79.47 -45.82
C ALA A 160 6.20 80.10 -44.49
N GLY A 161 4.91 79.98 -44.14
CA GLY A 161 4.36 80.47 -42.88
C GLY A 161 4.78 79.67 -41.64
N ALA A 162 4.95 78.36 -41.76
CA ALA A 162 5.38 77.49 -40.66
C ALA A 162 6.87 77.62 -40.30
N LYS A 163 7.70 78.22 -41.18
CA LYS A 163 9.13 78.51 -40.92
C LYS A 163 9.38 79.86 -40.24
N LEU A 164 8.34 80.65 -39.96
CA LEU A 164 8.42 81.97 -39.34
C LEU A 164 7.92 81.99 -37.88
N GLN A 165 7.79 80.82 -37.24
CA GLN A 165 7.67 80.65 -35.79
C GLN A 165 8.81 79.77 -35.29
#